data_AF-A0A929C0F2-F1
#
_entry.id   AF-A0A929C0F2-F1
#
_cell.length_a   1.000
_cell.length_b   1.000
_cell.length_c   1.000
_cell.angle_alpha   90.00
_cell.angle_beta   90.00
_cell.angle_gamma   90.00
#
_symmetry.space_group_name_H-M   'P 1'
#
loop_
_entity.id
_entity.type
_entity.pdbx_description
1 polymer ?
#
loop_
_entity_poly.entity_id
_entity_poly.type
_entity_poly.pdbx_seq_one_letter_code
_entity_poly.pdbx_strand_id
1 'polypeptide(L)' 'MYQRCPGQDGRNLRAELHRCPSCGAEVEIFSDEVMVRCLKCGEKVYREKTPSCIDWCVSARQCLGEERWRQLRGGD' A
#
# COMPACT_ATOMS: atom_id res chain seq x y z
N MET A 1 8.63 21.93 -10.33
CA MET A 1 7.20 21.78 -10.01
C MET A 1 6.80 20.34 -10.30
N TYR A 2 6.41 19.57 -9.28
CA TYR A 2 5.88 18.22 -9.51
C TYR A 2 4.53 18.35 -10.21
N GLN A 3 4.40 17.84 -11.44
CA GLN A 3 3.14 17.94 -12.18
C GLN A 3 2.06 16.98 -11.66
N ARG A 4 2.43 16.00 -10.82
CA ARG A 4 1.56 14.98 -10.22
C ARG A 4 2.07 14.59 -8.84
N CYS A 5 1.21 14.03 -8.01
CA CYS A 5 1.61 13.44 -6.73
C CYS A 5 2.60 12.29 -6.98
N PRO A 6 3.83 12.31 -6.40
CA PRO A 6 4.78 11.21 -6.54
C PRO A 6 4.23 9.88 -6.00
N GLY A 7 3.33 9.97 -5.00
CA GLY A 7 2.56 8.85 -4.46
C GLY A 7 1.39 8.40 -5.34
N GLN A 8 1.38 8.77 -6.62
CA GLN A 8 0.49 8.21 -7.65
C GLN A 8 1.30 7.67 -8.83
N ASP A 9 2.64 7.66 -8.73
CA ASP A 9 3.49 7.07 -9.75
C ASP A 9 3.58 5.55 -9.54
N GLY A 10 2.94 4.80 -10.45
CA GLY A 10 2.90 3.34 -10.43
C GLY A 10 4.28 2.66 -10.41
N ARG A 11 5.35 3.37 -10.82
CA ARG A 11 6.73 2.84 -10.78
C ARG A 11 7.26 2.61 -9.36
N ASN A 12 6.65 3.24 -8.37
CA ASN A 12 7.05 3.15 -6.96
C ASN A 12 6.18 2.17 -6.15
N LEU A 13 5.18 1.54 -6.77
CA LEU A 13 4.35 0.55 -6.11
C LEU A 13 5.14 -0.71 -5.81
N ARG A 14 4.93 -1.27 -4.62
CA ARG A 14 5.50 -2.57 -4.21
C ARG A 14 4.40 -3.60 -4.16
N ALA A 15 4.72 -4.80 -4.60
CA ALA A 15 3.85 -5.96 -4.51
C ALA A 15 4.15 -6.75 -3.23
N GLU A 16 3.11 -7.19 -2.54
CA GLU A 16 3.17 -8.09 -1.40
C GLU A 16 2.36 -9.36 -1.73
N LEU A 17 2.89 -10.53 -1.36
CA LEU A 17 2.21 -11.80 -1.53
C LEU A 17 1.39 -12.13 -0.30
N HIS A 18 0.10 -12.34 -0.49
CA HIS A 18 -0.85 -12.78 0.53
C HIS A 18 -1.38 -14.17 0.20
N ARG A 19 -1.66 -14.97 1.22
CA ARG A 19 -2.36 -16.25 1.03
C ARG A 19 -3.86 -16.04 1.14
N CYS A 20 -4.59 -16.52 0.14
CA CYS A 20 -6.04 -16.54 0.17
C CYS A 20 -6.54 -17.40 1.35
N PRO A 21 -7.32 -16.84 2.28
CA PRO A 21 -7.78 -17.58 3.46
C PRO A 21 -8.78 -18.71 3.11
N SER A 22 -9.42 -18.64 1.94
CA SER A 22 -10.42 -19.62 1.50
C SER A 22 -9.78 -20.83 0.80
N CYS A 23 -8.79 -20.64 -0.06
CA CYS A 23 -8.26 -21.72 -0.91
C CYS A 23 -6.73 -21.92 -0.85
N GLY A 24 -6.03 -21.10 -0.05
CA GLY A 24 -4.58 -21.18 0.15
C GLY A 24 -3.72 -20.70 -1.01
N ALA A 25 -4.30 -20.23 -2.12
CA ALA A 25 -3.54 -19.69 -3.25
C ALA A 25 -2.84 -18.39 -2.88
N GLU A 26 -1.65 -18.18 -3.44
CA GLU A 26 -0.95 -16.90 -3.34
C GLU A 26 -1.61 -15.88 -4.25
N VAL A 27 -1.83 -14.68 -3.72
CA VAL A 27 -2.37 -13.53 -4.43
C VAL A 27 -1.42 -12.36 -4.23
N GLU A 28 -1.24 -11.57 -5.28
CA GLU A 28 -0.46 -10.35 -5.24
C GLU A 28 -1.37 -9.17 -4.89
N ILE A 29 -0.95 -8.34 -3.94
CA ILE A 29 -1.61 -7.07 -3.58
C ILE A 29 -0.58 -5.96 -3.73
N PHE A 30 -0.90 -4.92 -4.50
CA PHE A 30 -0.03 -3.76 -4.63
C PHE A 30 -0.18 -2.78 -3.45
N SER A 31 0.84 -1.95 -3.24
CA SER A 31 0.93 -1.02 -2.12
C SER A 31 -0.19 0.02 -2.07
N ASP A 32 -0.86 0.29 -3.18
CA ASP A 32 -2.01 1.20 -3.29
C ASP A 32 -3.36 0.48 -3.25
N GLU A 33 -3.35 -0.85 -3.21
CA GLU A 33 -4.56 -1.67 -3.16
C GLU A 33 -4.92 -2.04 -1.71
N VAL A 34 -6.23 -2.05 -1.43
CA VAL A 34 -6.78 -2.50 -0.13
C VAL A 34 -7.16 -3.99 -0.20
N MET A 35 -7.51 -4.47 -1.39
CA MET A 35 -7.96 -5.83 -1.61
C MET A 35 -7.76 -6.26 -3.06
N VAL A 36 -7.62 -7.57 -3.26
CA VAL A 36 -7.59 -8.22 -4.58
C VAL A 36 -8.59 -9.37 -4.61
N ARG A 37 -9.10 -9.71 -5.80
CA ARG A 37 -9.90 -10.92 -6.00
C ARG A 37 -8.97 -12.11 -6.26
N CYS A 38 -9.11 -13.18 -5.48
CA CYS A 38 -8.39 -14.41 -5.73
C CYS A 38 -8.81 -15.02 -7.07
N LEU A 39 -7.87 -15.21 -7.99
CA LEU A 39 -8.14 -15.77 -9.32
C LEU A 39 -8.53 -17.26 -9.30
N LYS A 40 -8.20 -17.98 -8.21
CA LYS A 40 -8.49 -19.42 -8.07
C LYS A 40 -9.92 -19.71 -7.58
N CYS A 41 -10.41 -18.95 -6.59
CA CYS A 41 -11.69 -19.23 -5.93
C CYS A 41 -12.68 -18.06 -5.98
N GLY A 42 -12.24 -16.87 -6.38
CA GLY A 42 -13.08 -15.67 -6.46
C GLY A 42 -13.25 -14.91 -5.15
N GLU A 43 -12.73 -15.40 -4.02
CA GLU A 43 -12.78 -14.73 -2.72
C GLU A 43 -12.02 -13.41 -2.72
N LYS A 44 -12.48 -12.43 -1.93
CA LYS A 44 -11.77 -11.16 -1.77
C LYS A 44 -10.72 -11.30 -0.67
N VAL A 45 -9.46 -11.08 -1.03
CA VAL A 45 -8.34 -11.10 -0.09
C VAL A 45 -8.02 -9.65 0.26
N TYR A 46 -8.13 -9.33 1.55
CA TYR A 46 -7.90 -7.99 2.08
C TYR A 46 -6.49 -7.89 2.67
N ARG A 47 -5.89 -6.72 2.55
CA ARG A 47 -4.70 -6.36 3.31
C ARG A 47 -5.08 -6.08 4.76
N GLU A 48 -4.18 -6.37 5.69
CA GLU A 48 -4.41 -6.15 7.13
C GLU A 48 -4.57 -4.68 7.50
N LYS A 49 -3.95 -3.78 6.73
CA LYS A 49 -3.95 -2.34 6.97
C LYS A 49 -4.27 -1.58 5.69
N THR A 50 -5.07 -0.52 5.82
CA THR A 50 -5.29 0.44 4.74
C THR A 50 -3.97 1.13 4.40
N PRO A 51 -3.51 1.08 3.13
CA PRO A 51 -2.28 1.71 2.75
C PRO A 51 -2.39 3.23 2.82
N SER A 52 -1.30 3.87 3.23
CA SER A 52 -1.14 5.32 3.16
C SER A 52 0.11 5.64 2.34
N CYS A 53 0.15 6.81 1.71
CA CYS A 53 1.31 7.20 0.88
C CYS A 53 2.63 7.22 1.68
N ILE A 54 2.57 7.32 3.01
CA ILE A 54 3.74 7.20 3.90
C ILE A 54 4.43 5.83 3.86
N ASP A 55 3.73 4.79 3.42
CA ASP A 55 4.23 3.41 3.45
C ASP A 55 5.18 3.11 2.29
N TRP A 56 5.01 3.81 1.15
CA TRP A 56 5.74 3.50 -0.08
C TRP A 56 6.28 4.72 -0.83
N CYS A 57 5.69 5.91 -0.68
CA CYS A 57 6.12 7.10 -1.41
C CYS A 57 7.38 7.71 -0.79
N VAL A 58 8.47 7.72 -1.55
CA VAL A 58 9.77 8.29 -1.13
C VAL A 58 9.70 9.77 -0.78
N SER A 59 8.79 10.51 -1.43
CA SER A 59 8.58 11.93 -1.18
C SER A 59 7.67 12.22 0.02
N ALA A 60 7.02 11.21 0.63
CA ALA A 60 6.00 11.43 1.66
C ALA A 60 6.51 12.24 2.85
N ARG A 61 7.76 11.98 3.29
CA ARG A 61 8.41 12.73 4.37
C ARG A 61 8.56 14.22 4.04
N GLN A 62 8.98 14.53 2.81
CA GLN A 62 9.09 15.91 2.34
C GLN A 62 7.71 16.57 2.17
N CYS A 63 6.73 15.82 1.66
CA CYS A 63 5.37 16.34 1.43
C CYS A 63 4.62 16.65 2.73
N LEU A 64 4.79 15.81 3.76
CA LEU A 64 4.08 15.95 5.05
C LEU A 64 4.84 16.85 6.04
N GLY A 65 6.15 16.98 5.88
CA GLY A 65 7.03 17.61 6.88
C GLY A 65 7.36 16.65 8.03
N GLU A 66 8.48 16.92 8.72
CA GLU A 66 9.03 16.07 9.79
C GLU A 66 8.02 15.74 10.88
N GLU A 67 7.30 16.75 11.39
CA GLU A 67 6.42 16.61 12.55
C GLU A 67 5.23 15.69 12.24
N ARG A 68 4.49 15.99 11.17
CA ARG A 68 3.35 15.18 10.74
C ARG A 68 3.76 13.78 10.29
N TRP A 69 4.92 13.64 9.65
CA TRP A 69 5.43 12.33 9.24
C TRP A 69 5.73 11.43 10.45
N ARG A 70 6.31 11.98 11.53
CA ARG A 70 6.57 11.22 12.77
C ARG A 70 5.28 10.78 13.45
N GLN A 71 4.31 11.68 13.61
CA GLN A 71 3.00 11.36 14.21
C GLN A 71 2.32 10.17 13.50
N LEU A 72 2.35 10.17 12.17
CA LEU A 72 1.71 9.12 11.35
C LEU A 72 2.49 7.79 11.31
N ARG A 73 3.81 7.81 11.55
CA ARG A 73 4.67 6.60 11.55
C ARG A 73 4.72 5.89 12.90
N GLY A 74 4.13 6.48 13.94
CA GLY A 74 4.20 5.97 15.32
C GLY A 74 4.78 7.04 16.23
N GLY A 75 4.02 8.11 16.45
CA GLY A 75 4.23 8.93 17.62
C GLY A 75 3.93 8.09 18.85
N ASP A 76 4.98 7.79 19.62
CA ASP A 76 4.88 7.63 21.07
C ASP A 76 4.61 9.00 21.69
#